data_AF-A0A7K2WJD9-F1
#
_entry.id   AF-A0A7K2WJD9-F1
#
_cell.length_a   1.000
_cell.length_b   1.000
_cell.length_c   1.000
_cell.angle_alpha   90.00
_cell.angle_beta   90.00
_cell.angle_gamma   90.00
#
_symmetry.space_group_name_H-M   'P 1'
#
loop_
_entity.id
_entity.type
_entity.pdbx_description
1 polymer ?
#
loop_
_entity_poly.entity_id
_entity_poly.type
_entity_poly.pdbx_seq_one_letter_code
_entity_poly.pdbx_strand_id
1 'polypeptide(L)'
;YRAAVVARTTDIAALGIDAEPAEPLPHGVLGLVASDRERAAVERLAAERPDVPWDRLLFSAKEAVYKAWFPATGRWLGFADARVEPAADGTFLACLHPADPPVHAPTHYAGRWLVRGELLLTAVALRAVRPSPLPLLPPAGTPAPVSGPARRYGPERPAGAPTATRCPS
;
A
#
# COMPACT_ATOMS: atom_id res chain seq x y z
N TYR A 1 -23.76 20.64 -1.02
CA TYR A 1 -22.81 20.43 0.09
C TYR A 1 -21.42 20.93 -0.31
N ARG A 2 -20.54 21.31 0.64
CA ARG A 2 -19.12 21.62 0.38
C ARG A 2 -18.27 21.11 1.55
N ALA A 3 -17.13 20.51 1.27
CA ALA A 3 -16.19 20.04 2.28
C ALA A 3 -14.75 20.04 1.76
N ALA A 4 -13.80 20.07 2.69
CA ALA A 4 -12.39 19.86 2.44
C ALA A 4 -11.81 19.06 3.61
N VAL A 5 -10.88 18.14 3.32
CA VAL A 5 -10.13 17.39 4.32
C VAL A 5 -8.65 17.50 3.97
N VAL A 6 -7.82 17.72 4.99
CA VAL A 6 -6.37 17.81 4.86
C VAL A 6 -5.70 16.97 5.93
N ALA A 7 -4.53 16.43 5.61
CA ALA A 7 -3.69 15.69 6.53
C ALA A 7 -2.22 15.96 6.20
N ARG A 8 -1.33 15.72 7.17
CA ARG A 8 0.11 15.74 6.91
C ARG A 8 0.48 14.49 6.11
N THR A 9 1.37 14.65 5.14
CA THR A 9 1.89 13.54 4.32
C THR A 9 2.67 12.50 5.14
N THR A 10 3.18 12.90 6.31
CA THR A 10 3.83 11.99 7.29
C THR A 10 2.85 11.06 8.00
N ASP A 11 1.56 11.39 8.00
CA ASP A 11 0.51 10.63 8.68
C ASP A 11 -0.37 9.86 7.67
N ILE A 12 -0.70 10.50 6.54
CA ILE A 12 -1.58 9.97 5.49
C ILE A 12 -0.88 10.06 4.13
N ALA A 13 -0.69 8.92 3.47
CA ALA A 13 -0.04 8.81 2.16
C ALA A 13 -0.99 9.07 0.99
N ALA A 14 -2.28 8.79 1.16
CA ALA A 14 -3.30 9.03 0.15
C ALA A 14 -4.64 9.35 0.84
N LEU A 15 -5.35 10.34 0.30
CA LEU A 15 -6.61 10.84 0.85
C LEU A 15 -7.55 11.17 -0.30
N GLY A 16 -8.78 10.68 -0.23
CA GLY A 16 -9.84 11.02 -1.17
C GLY A 16 -11.18 11.04 -0.47
N ILE A 17 -12.01 12.03 -0.78
CA ILE A 17 -13.39 12.11 -0.31
C ILE A 17 -14.31 12.36 -1.49
N ASP A 18 -15.54 11.89 -1.36
CA ASP A 18 -16.60 12.22 -2.28
C ASP A 18 -17.95 12.39 -1.56
N ALA A 19 -18.81 13.22 -2.14
CA ALA A 19 -20.11 13.58 -1.57
C ALA A 19 -21.19 13.66 -2.65
N GLU A 20 -22.21 12.81 -2.54
CA GLU A 20 -23.30 12.68 -3.49
C GLU A 20 -24.66 12.88 -2.79
N PRO A 21 -25.73 13.25 -3.52
CA PRO A 21 -27.09 13.12 -3.02
C PRO A 21 -27.40 11.67 -2.62
N ALA A 22 -28.10 11.47 -1.52
CA ALA A 22 -28.53 10.15 -1.04
C ALA A 22 -29.76 9.65 -1.82
N GLU A 23 -29.62 9.55 -3.14
CA GLU A 23 -30.65 9.09 -4.06
C GLU A 23 -30.05 8.11 -5.11
N PRO A 24 -30.88 7.26 -5.74
CA PRO A 24 -30.41 6.33 -6.77
C PRO A 24 -29.65 7.02 -7.89
N LEU A 25 -28.78 6.29 -8.59
CA LEU A 25 -28.17 6.78 -9.81
C LEU A 25 -29.21 6.95 -10.92
N PRO A 26 -28.97 7.87 -11.88
CA PRO A 26 -29.75 7.89 -13.11
C PRO A 26 -29.69 6.54 -13.81
N HIS A 27 -30.78 6.19 -14.49
CA HIS A 27 -30.90 4.91 -15.20
C HIS A 27 -29.70 4.69 -16.13
N GLY A 28 -29.10 3.50 -16.05
CA GLY A 28 -28.02 3.06 -16.95
C GLY A 28 -26.61 3.46 -16.51
N VAL A 29 -26.46 4.43 -15.60
CA VAL A 29 -25.13 4.86 -15.13
C VAL A 29 -24.40 3.71 -14.43
N LEU A 30 -25.10 2.94 -13.60
CA LEU A 30 -24.51 1.79 -12.91
C LEU A 30 -23.86 0.79 -13.89
N GLY A 31 -24.49 0.57 -15.06
CA GLY A 31 -23.96 -0.31 -16.10
C GLY A 31 -22.64 0.17 -16.73
N LEU A 32 -22.37 1.47 -16.68
CA LEU A 32 -21.15 2.09 -17.22
C LEU A 32 -19.99 2.08 -16.22
N VAL A 33 -20.29 2.06 -14.91
CA VAL A 33 -19.29 2.26 -13.85
C VAL A 33 -19.00 1.01 -13.01
N ALA A 34 -19.88 0.00 -13.07
CA ALA A 34 -19.76 -1.23 -12.29
C ALA A 34 -19.54 -2.44 -13.19
N SER A 35 -18.74 -3.40 -12.71
CA SER A 35 -18.66 -4.75 -13.26
C SER A 35 -19.89 -5.59 -12.90
N ASP A 36 -20.09 -6.74 -13.55
CA ASP A 36 -21.16 -7.69 -13.20
C ASP A 36 -21.13 -8.11 -11.72
N ARG A 37 -19.92 -8.35 -11.19
CA ARG A 37 -19.72 -8.72 -9.79
C ARG A 37 -20.15 -7.60 -8.84
N GLU A 38 -19.84 -6.36 -9.17
CA GLU A 38 -20.24 -5.20 -8.37
C GLU A 38 -21.75 -4.95 -8.45
N ARG A 39 -22.37 -5.13 -9.62
CA ARG A 39 -23.83 -5.06 -9.76
C ARG A 39 -24.55 -6.10 -8.90
N ALA A 40 -24.10 -7.35 -8.93
CA ALA A 40 -24.65 -8.41 -8.09
C ALA A 40 -24.47 -8.11 -6.58
N ALA A 41 -23.36 -7.47 -6.20
CA ALA A 41 -23.15 -7.04 -4.82
C ALA A 41 -24.10 -5.91 -4.42
N VAL A 42 -24.30 -4.91 -5.30
CA VAL A 42 -25.27 -3.82 -5.11
C VAL A 42 -26.68 -4.36 -4.93
N GLU A 43 -27.12 -5.30 -5.77
CA GLU A 43 -28.45 -5.94 -5.66
C GLU A 43 -28.63 -6.64 -4.32
N ARG A 44 -27.64 -7.43 -3.89
CA ARG A 44 -27.67 -8.13 -2.59
C ARG A 44 -27.73 -7.14 -1.43
N LEU A 45 -26.91 -6.10 -1.45
CA LEU A 45 -26.86 -5.09 -0.38
C LEU A 45 -28.16 -4.28 -0.33
N ALA A 46 -28.74 -3.97 -1.49
CA ALA A 46 -30.04 -3.29 -1.57
C ALA A 46 -31.18 -4.14 -0.98
N ALA A 47 -31.12 -5.47 -1.13
CA ALA A 47 -32.07 -6.37 -0.47
C ALA A 47 -31.88 -6.42 1.07
N GLU A 48 -30.64 -6.29 1.57
CA GLU A 48 -30.34 -6.30 3.01
C GLU A 48 -30.63 -4.95 3.69
N ARG A 49 -30.30 -3.85 3.01
CA ARG A 49 -30.37 -2.46 3.50
C ARG A 49 -30.97 -1.55 2.41
N PRO A 50 -32.29 -1.56 2.23
CA PRO A 50 -32.96 -0.79 1.17
C PRO A 50 -32.94 0.72 1.41
N ASP A 51 -32.56 1.17 2.61
CA ASP A 51 -32.44 2.59 2.98
C ASP A 51 -31.19 3.27 2.39
N VAL A 52 -30.26 2.51 1.81
CA VAL A 52 -29.00 3.02 1.26
C VAL A 52 -29.04 2.96 -0.27
N PRO A 53 -28.72 4.05 -0.99
CA PRO A 53 -28.59 4.05 -2.45
C PRO A 53 -27.25 3.41 -2.85
N TRP A 54 -27.19 2.08 -2.83
CA TRP A 54 -25.96 1.30 -3.01
C TRP A 54 -25.26 1.49 -4.35
N ASP A 55 -26.02 1.77 -5.39
CA ASP A 55 -25.53 2.11 -6.73
C ASP A 55 -24.76 3.44 -6.71
N ARG A 56 -25.34 4.49 -6.12
CA ARG A 56 -24.70 5.79 -5.89
C ARG A 56 -23.51 5.67 -4.95
N LEU A 57 -23.62 4.84 -3.91
CA LEU A 57 -22.55 4.58 -2.95
C LEU A 57 -21.33 3.99 -3.65
N LEU A 58 -21.53 2.98 -4.51
CA LEU A 58 -20.46 2.38 -5.29
C LEU A 58 -19.77 3.41 -6.20
N PHE A 59 -20.55 4.23 -6.90
CA PHE A 59 -20.04 5.31 -7.73
C PHE A 59 -19.19 6.30 -6.92
N SER A 60 -19.73 6.81 -5.82
CA SER A 60 -19.04 7.73 -4.91
C SER A 60 -17.75 7.13 -4.36
N ALA A 61 -17.77 5.86 -3.96
CA ALA A 61 -16.60 5.17 -3.45
C ALA A 61 -15.50 5.05 -4.51
N LYS A 62 -15.86 4.77 -5.78
CA LYS A 62 -14.90 4.77 -6.90
C LYS A 62 -14.31 6.16 -7.14
N GLU A 63 -15.09 7.23 -7.01
CA GLU A 63 -14.56 8.60 -7.08
C GLU A 63 -13.60 8.94 -5.93
N ALA A 64 -13.94 8.56 -4.70
CA ALA A 64 -13.05 8.77 -3.55
C ALA A 64 -11.73 8.01 -3.72
N VAL A 65 -11.77 6.79 -4.28
CA VAL A 65 -10.59 6.01 -4.66
C VAL A 65 -9.76 6.72 -5.72
N TYR A 66 -10.37 7.21 -6.80
CA TYR A 66 -9.67 7.98 -7.83
C TYR A 66 -8.99 9.23 -7.25
N LYS A 67 -9.70 9.97 -6.38
CA LYS A 67 -9.19 11.18 -5.71
C LYS A 67 -8.02 10.86 -4.76
N ALA A 68 -7.99 9.68 -4.15
CA ALA A 68 -6.85 9.20 -3.38
C ALA A 68 -5.67 8.73 -4.26
N TRP A 69 -5.96 8.12 -5.41
CA TRP A 69 -4.99 7.54 -6.34
C TRP A 69 -4.24 8.59 -7.17
N PHE A 70 -4.98 9.52 -7.78
CA PHE A 70 -4.43 10.40 -8.82
C PHE A 70 -3.29 11.30 -8.31
N PRO A 71 -3.35 11.94 -7.12
CA PRO A 71 -2.26 12.80 -6.65
C PRO A 71 -0.93 12.05 -6.45
N ALA A 72 -0.98 10.77 -6.08
CA ALA A 72 0.21 9.97 -5.80
C ALA A 72 0.85 9.38 -7.07
N THR A 73 0.06 9.18 -8.13
CA THR A 73 0.49 8.43 -9.31
C THR A 73 0.57 9.29 -10.57
N GLY A 74 -0.20 10.38 -10.65
CA GLY A 74 -0.39 11.17 -11.86
C GLY A 74 -1.05 10.39 -13.01
N ARG A 75 -1.66 9.24 -12.72
CA ARG A 75 -2.20 8.33 -13.73
C ARG A 75 -3.71 8.27 -13.68
N TRP A 76 -4.32 8.23 -14.87
CA TRP A 76 -5.74 7.95 -15.00
C TRP A 76 -6.06 6.54 -14.46
N LEU A 77 -7.22 6.40 -13.81
CA LEU A 77 -7.75 5.15 -13.31
C LEU A 77 -9.24 5.13 -13.67
N GLY A 78 -9.61 4.28 -14.63
CA GLY A 78 -11.00 4.14 -15.05
C GLY A 78 -11.83 3.35 -14.05
N PHE A 79 -13.15 3.42 -14.18
CA PHE A 79 -14.06 2.68 -13.29
C PHE A 79 -13.85 1.15 -13.34
N ALA A 80 -13.49 0.59 -14.51
CA ALA A 80 -13.19 -0.83 -14.66
C ALA A 80 -11.85 -1.25 -14.03
N ASP A 81 -10.94 -0.29 -13.83
CA ASP A 81 -9.62 -0.52 -13.22
C ASP A 81 -9.68 -0.56 -11.69
N ALA A 82 -10.85 -0.32 -11.09
CA ALA A 82 -11.04 -0.31 -9.65
C ALA A 82 -12.29 -1.12 -9.29
N ARG A 83 -12.10 -2.28 -8.66
CA ARG A 83 -13.21 -3.04 -8.07
C ARG A 83 -13.44 -2.57 -6.64
N VAL A 84 -14.66 -2.19 -6.29
CA VAL A 84 -15.05 -1.77 -4.95
C VAL A 84 -16.06 -2.76 -4.36
N GLU A 85 -15.85 -3.13 -3.11
CA GLU A 85 -16.71 -4.04 -2.35
C GLU A 85 -17.20 -3.31 -1.09
N PRO A 86 -18.38 -2.66 -1.14
CA PRO A 86 -19.00 -2.05 0.04
C PRO A 86 -19.53 -3.10 1.01
N ALA A 87 -19.56 -2.74 2.29
CA ALA A 87 -20.15 -3.55 3.37
C ALA A 87 -21.18 -2.73 4.15
N ALA A 88 -22.21 -3.39 4.69
CA ALA A 88 -23.30 -2.78 5.46
C ALA A 88 -22.86 -2.07 6.75
N ASP A 89 -21.63 -2.32 7.22
CA ASP A 89 -21.07 -1.78 8.46
C ASP A 89 -20.47 -0.37 8.33
N GLY A 90 -20.59 0.27 7.16
CA GLY A 90 -20.01 1.60 6.92
C GLY A 90 -18.60 1.57 6.34
N THR A 91 -18.12 0.41 5.87
CA THR A 91 -16.78 0.27 5.25
C THR A 91 -16.86 -0.17 3.79
N PHE A 92 -15.75 0.00 3.07
CA PHE A 92 -15.54 -0.62 1.75
C PHE A 92 -14.06 -0.94 1.53
N LEU A 93 -13.80 -1.94 0.69
CA LEU A 93 -12.48 -2.25 0.17
C LEU A 93 -12.43 -2.04 -1.34
N ALA A 94 -11.36 -1.43 -1.83
CA ALA A 94 -11.10 -1.24 -3.24
C ALA A 94 -9.84 -2.00 -3.66
N CYS A 95 -9.93 -2.83 -4.70
CA CYS A 95 -8.80 -3.49 -5.35
C CYS A 95 -8.57 -2.84 -6.72
N LEU A 96 -7.36 -2.36 -6.97
CA LEU A 96 -7.00 -1.66 -8.20
C LEU A 96 -6.22 -2.57 -9.16
N HIS A 97 -6.55 -2.44 -10.43
CA HIS A 97 -5.99 -3.18 -11.55
C HIS A 97 -5.69 -2.23 -12.73
N PRO A 98 -4.89 -1.16 -12.53
CA PRO A 98 -4.58 -0.21 -13.60
C PRO A 98 -3.77 -0.89 -14.70
N ALA A 99 -4.02 -0.51 -15.96
CA ALA A 99 -3.30 -1.05 -17.12
C ALA A 99 -1.78 -0.81 -17.08
N ASP A 100 -1.36 0.31 -16.51
CA ASP A 100 0.04 0.66 -16.26
C ASP A 100 0.22 0.96 -14.76
N PRO A 101 0.57 -0.03 -13.92
CA PRO A 101 0.76 0.17 -12.48
C PRO A 101 2.13 0.79 -12.15
N PRO A 102 2.19 1.89 -11.37
CA PRO A 102 3.45 2.37 -10.81
C PRO A 102 4.06 1.34 -9.84
N VAL A 103 5.39 1.21 -9.85
CA VAL A 103 6.16 0.18 -9.12
C VAL A 103 5.85 0.12 -7.61
N HIS A 104 5.42 1.24 -7.01
CA HIS A 104 5.15 1.36 -5.58
C HIS A 104 3.76 1.90 -5.24
N ALA A 105 2.84 1.93 -6.22
CA ALA A 105 1.49 2.40 -5.94
C ALA A 105 0.70 1.35 -5.12
N PRO A 106 -0.03 1.77 -4.08
CA PRO A 106 -0.95 0.88 -3.39
C PRO A 106 -1.99 0.33 -4.38
N THR A 107 -2.19 -0.99 -4.36
CA THR A 107 -3.23 -1.67 -5.15
C THR A 107 -4.50 -1.91 -4.35
N HIS A 108 -4.51 -1.58 -3.06
CA HIS A 108 -5.64 -1.76 -2.17
C HIS A 108 -5.89 -0.50 -1.36
N TYR A 109 -7.15 -0.08 -1.29
CA TYR A 109 -7.59 1.05 -0.49
C TYR A 109 -8.75 0.62 0.39
N ALA A 110 -8.65 0.92 1.68
CA ALA A 110 -9.76 0.79 2.61
C ALA A 110 -10.43 2.16 2.79
N GLY A 111 -11.76 2.16 2.81
CA GLY A 111 -12.54 3.36 2.98
C GLY A 111 -13.73 3.18 3.89
N ARG A 112 -14.39 4.30 4.16
CA ARG A 112 -15.60 4.38 4.98
C ARG A 112 -16.66 5.15 4.21
N TRP A 113 -17.91 4.83 4.50
CA TRP A 113 -19.05 5.52 3.94
C TRP A 113 -20.06 5.89 5.03
N LEU A 114 -20.87 6.91 4.76
CA LEU A 114 -21.92 7.40 5.64
C LEU A 114 -23.08 7.92 4.81
N VAL A 115 -24.31 7.53 5.18
CA VAL A 115 -25.55 8.15 4.67
C VAL A 115 -26.27 8.82 5.84
N ARG A 116 -26.52 10.13 5.71
CA ARG A 116 -27.23 10.95 6.69
C ARG A 116 -28.05 12.04 6.00
N GLY A 117 -29.38 11.99 6.22
CA GLY A 117 -30.30 12.88 5.51
C GLY A 117 -30.17 12.67 4.01
N GLU A 118 -30.02 13.76 3.26
CA GLU A 118 -29.91 13.75 1.79
C GLU A 118 -28.47 13.60 1.30
N LEU A 119 -27.51 13.30 2.17
CA LEU A 119 -26.09 13.20 1.81
C LEU A 119 -25.53 11.80 2.00
N LEU A 120 -24.83 11.35 0.97
CA LEU A 120 -23.94 10.21 0.97
C LEU A 120 -22.50 10.71 0.92
N LEU A 121 -21.66 10.17 1.79
CA LEU A 121 -20.23 10.50 1.86
C LEU A 121 -19.41 9.23 1.77
N THR A 122 -18.32 9.28 1.01
CA THR A 122 -17.29 8.24 1.01
C THR A 122 -15.92 8.86 1.25
N ALA A 123 -15.05 8.13 1.95
CA ALA A 123 -13.72 8.58 2.29
C ALA A 123 -12.71 7.43 2.26
N VAL A 124 -11.56 7.68 1.67
CA VAL A 124 -10.38 6.81 1.66
C VAL A 124 -9.25 7.54 2.36
N ALA A 125 -8.58 6.87 3.30
CA ALA A 125 -7.41 7.41 3.98
C ALA A 125 -6.37 6.30 4.19
N LEU A 126 -5.31 6.33 3.39
CA LEU A 126 -4.20 5.39 3.52
C LEU A 126 -3.15 5.97 4.47
N ARG A 127 -2.85 5.25 5.55
CA ARG A 127 -1.80 5.67 6.49
C ARG A 127 -0.43 5.63 5.83
N ALA A 128 0.41 6.62 6.12
CA ALA A 128 1.81 6.58 5.72
C ALA A 128 2.53 5.45 6.46
N VAL A 129 3.28 4.63 5.72
CA VAL A 129 4.24 3.69 6.33
C VAL A 129 5.40 4.53 6.84
N ARG A 130 5.55 4.61 8.17
CA ARG A 130 6.77 5.19 8.73
C ARG A 130 7.91 4.24 8.40
N PRO A 131 9.01 4.71 7.77
CA PRO A 131 10.21 3.88 7.72
C PRO A 131 10.60 3.54 9.15
N SER A 132 10.79 2.25 9.46
CA SER A 132 11.39 1.90 10.75
C SER A 132 12.75 2.59 10.79
N PRO A 133 13.13 3.25 11.90
CA PRO A 133 14.50 3.72 12.03
C PRO A 133 15.41 2.52 11.78
N LEU A 134 16.36 2.65 10.84
CA LEU A 134 17.39 1.63 10.64
C LEU A 134 17.99 1.35 12.02
N PRO A 135 18.18 0.07 12.40
CA PRO A 135 18.88 -0.22 13.64
C PRO A 135 20.23 0.50 13.59
N LEU A 136 20.51 1.32 14.61
CA LEU A 136 21.82 1.94 14.75
C LEU A 136 22.83 0.79 14.73
N LEU A 137 23.68 0.74 13.70
CA LEU A 137 24.81 -0.18 13.74
C LEU A 137 25.61 0.14 15.00
N PRO A 138 25.96 -0.86 15.82
CA PRO A 138 26.86 -0.61 16.93
C PRO A 138 28.14 0.03 16.36
N PRO A 139 28.73 1.01 17.06
CA PRO A 139 30.01 1.58 16.64
C PRO A 139 30.98 0.43 16.43
N ALA A 140 31.72 0.45 15.31
CA ALA A 140 32.71 -0.56 15.00
C ALA A 140 33.59 -0.79 16.24
N GLY A 141 33.50 -1.99 16.82
CA GLY A 141 34.28 -2.34 17.99
C GLY A 141 35.74 -2.06 17.70
N THR A 142 36.44 -1.45 18.66
CA THR A 142 37.87 -1.17 18.58
C THR A 142 38.58 -2.46 18.15
N PRO A 143 39.41 -2.46 17.08
CA PRO A 143 40.11 -3.66 16.67
C PRO A 143 40.97 -4.15 17.84
N ALA A 144 40.80 -5.42 18.20
CA ALA A 144 41.60 -6.06 19.25
C ALA A 144 43.09 -5.93 18.90
N PRO A 145 43.97 -5.68 19.87
CA PRO A 145 45.40 -5.58 19.62
C PRO A 145 45.91 -6.93 19.08
N VAL A 146 46.51 -6.89 17.88
CA VAL A 146 47.22 -8.03 17.30
C VAL A 146 48.38 -8.37 18.23
N SER A 147 48.27 -9.48 18.94
CA SER A 147 49.38 -10.05 19.70
C SER A 147 50.38 -10.65 18.72
N GLY A 148 51.46 -9.92 18.43
CA GLY A 148 52.59 -10.44 17.66
C GLY A 148 53.34 -11.53 18.45
N PRO A 149 53.88 -12.57 17.79
CA PRO A 149 54.55 -13.65 18.50
C PRO A 149 55.86 -13.16 19.16
N ALA A 150 56.04 -13.49 20.43
CA ALA A 150 57.28 -13.27 21.16
C ALA A 150 58.43 -14.05 20.51
N ARG A 151 59.44 -13.35 20.00
CA ARG A 151 60.68 -13.95 19.51
C ARG A 151 61.41 -14.61 20.69
N ARG A 152 61.53 -15.94 20.68
CA ARG A 152 62.57 -16.63 21.45
C ARG A 152 63.85 -16.65 20.64
N TYR A 153 64.90 -16.02 21.17
CA TYR A 153 66.27 -16.24 20.74
C TYR A 153 66.78 -17.53 21.41
N GLY A 154 67.20 -18.51 20.61
CA GLY A 154 67.96 -19.68 21.03
C GLY A 154 69.23 -19.78 20.19
N PRO A 155 70.37 -20.24 20.74
CA PRO A 155 71.67 -20.11 20.10
C PRO A 155 71.86 -21.09 18.92
N GLU A 156 72.65 -20.64 17.95
CA GLU A 156 72.91 -21.30 16.67
C GLU A 156 73.80 -22.57 16.74
N ARG A 157 73.66 -23.36 15.66
CA ARG A 157 74.65 -24.18 14.91
C ARG A 157 74.63 -25.72 15.09
N PRO A 158 75.11 -26.49 14.08
CA PRO A 158 75.21 -26.23 12.64
C PRO A 158 74.77 -27.39 11.71
N ALA A 159 74.59 -27.02 10.43
CA ALA A 159 74.79 -27.74 9.16
C ALA A 159 74.73 -29.29 9.10
N GLY A 160 73.74 -29.78 8.34
CA GLY A 160 73.77 -31.07 7.64
C GLY A 160 72.93 -30.98 6.36
N ALA A 161 73.57 -31.17 5.20
CA ALA A 161 72.96 -31.26 3.88
C ALA A 161 72.68 -32.75 3.51
N PRO A 162 72.30 -33.09 2.26
CA PRO A 162 71.00 -32.90 1.62
C PRO A 162 70.42 -34.24 1.11
N THR A 163 69.09 -34.35 0.92
CA THR A 163 68.56 -35.32 -0.07
C THR A 163 67.20 -34.94 -0.62
N ALA A 164 67.06 -35.17 -1.92
CA ALA A 164 65.97 -34.81 -2.81
C ALA A 164 64.70 -35.65 -2.60
N THR A 165 63.56 -35.20 -3.18
CA THR A 165 62.88 -35.87 -4.33
C THR A 165 61.37 -35.55 -4.38
N ARG A 166 60.97 -34.88 -5.47
CA ARG A 166 59.73 -34.98 -6.31
C ARG A 166 58.29 -34.83 -5.75
N CYS A 167 57.55 -33.91 -6.39
CA CYS A 167 56.14 -34.03 -6.83
C CYS A 167 56.00 -35.10 -7.96
N PRO A 168 54.81 -35.59 -8.40
CA PRO A 168 53.44 -35.00 -8.39
C PRO A 168 52.36 -36.02 -7.93
N SER A 169 51.04 -35.86 -8.00
CA SER A 169 50.09 -35.08 -8.83
C SER A 169 48.80 -34.82 -8.06
#